data_AF-A0A8S2YII5-F1
#
_entry.id   AF-A0A8S2YII5-F1
#
_cell.length_a   1.000
_cell.length_b   1.000
_cell.length_c   1.000
_cell.angle_alpha   90.00
_cell.angle_beta   90.00
_cell.angle_gamma   90.00
#
_symmetry.space_group_name_H-M   'P 1'
#
loop_
_entity.id
_entity.type
_entity.pdbx_description
1 polymer ?
#
loop_
_entity_poly.entity_id
_entity_poly.type
_entity_poly.pdbx_seq_one_letter_code
_entity_poly.pdbx_strand_id
1 'polypeptide(L)' 'MVAEVGWPDILDILLQRGAVVDSAPSGKRAEDNKIAGSTPLIGATKYNHPECVKRLLA' A
#
# COMPACT_ATOMS: atom_id res chain seq x y z
N MET A 1 -5.34 -4.05 0.64
CA MET A 1 -3.92 -3.83 1.01
C MET A 1 -3.85 -3.14 2.38
N VAL A 2 -2.87 -3.42 3.25
CA VAL A 2 -2.86 -2.86 4.64
C VAL A 2 -2.91 -1.31 4.68
N ALA A 3 -2.32 -0.68 3.67
CA ALA A 3 -2.33 0.77 3.49
C ALA A 3 -3.71 1.32 3.07
N GLU A 4 -4.52 0.56 2.31
CA GLU A 4 -5.91 0.91 1.97
C GLU A 4 -6.87 0.79 3.15
N VAL A 5 -6.56 -0.08 4.11
CA VAL A 5 -7.39 -0.30 5.31
C VAL A 5 -7.03 0.71 6.41
N GLY A 6 -5.86 1.33 6.32
CA GLY A 6 -5.39 2.27 7.34
C GLY A 6 -4.86 1.55 8.59
N TRP A 7 -4.11 0.47 8.42
CA TRP A 7 -3.48 -0.29 9.50
C TRP A 7 -2.00 0.05 9.62
N PRO A 8 -1.65 1.15 10.30
CA PRO A 8 -0.28 1.63 10.31
C PRO A 8 0.65 0.68 11.08
N ASP A 9 0.18 0.01 12.13
CA ASP A 9 1.03 -0.88 12.94
C ASP A 9 1.46 -2.14 12.18
N ILE A 10 0.55 -2.70 11.38
CA ILE A 10 0.86 -3.83 10.50
C ILE A 10 1.75 -3.37 9.35
N LEU A 11 1.56 -2.14 8.87
CA LEU A 11 2.43 -1.54 7.86
C LEU A 11 3.87 -1.45 8.37
N ASP A 12 4.09 -1.03 9.63
CA ASP A 12 5.43 -0.99 10.23
C ASP A 12 6.07 -2.37 10.34
N ILE A 13 5.31 -3.38 10.75
CA ILE A 13 5.82 -4.76 10.81
C ILE A 13 6.26 -5.24 9.42
N LEU A 14 5.51 -4.90 8.38
CA LEU A 14 5.84 -5.25 7.00
C LEU A 14 7.08 -4.49 6.51
N LEU A 15 7.17 -3.18 6.80
CA LEU A 15 8.34 -2.35 6.48
C LEU A 15 9.60 -2.88 7.17
N GLN A 16 9.52 -3.24 8.45
CA GLN A 16 10.61 -3.85 9.21
C GLN A 16 11.06 -5.19 8.64
N ARG A 17 10.16 -5.94 8.00
CA ARG A 17 10.47 -7.20 7.30
C ARG A 17 10.99 -7.00 5.87
N GLY A 18 11.22 -5.76 5.45
CA GLY A 18 11.75 -5.45 4.12
C GLY A 18 10.68 -5.49 3.02
N ALA A 19 9.42 -5.25 3.35
CA ALA A 19 8.36 -5.14 2.35
C ALA A 19 8.68 -4.02 1.34
N VAL A 20 8.52 -4.32 0.05
CA VAL A 20 8.76 -3.37 -1.03
C VAL A 20 7.56 -2.41 -1.13
N VAL A 21 7.77 -1.17 -0.69
CA VAL A 21 6.75 -0.11 -0.66
C VAL A 21 6.21 0.29 -2.03
N ASP A 22 6.96 0.01 -3.09
CA ASP A 22 6.59 0.32 -4.48
C ASP A 22 6.04 -0.90 -5.23
N SER A 23 5.75 -1.98 -4.51
CA SER A 23 5.19 -3.18 -5.11
C SER A 23 3.72 -2.94 -5.48
N ALA A 24 3.49 -2.63 -6.75
CA ALA A 24 2.15 -2.57 -7.33
C ALA A 24 1.80 -3.93 -7.95
N PRO A 25 0.57 -4.44 -7.73
CA PRO A 25 0.10 -5.62 -8.46
C PRO A 25 0.07 -5.33 -9.95
N SER A 26 0.62 -6.24 -10.74
CA SER A 26 0.73 -6.15 -12.20
C SER A 26 0.21 -7.42 -12.88
N GLY A 27 -0.07 -7.33 -14.18
CA GLY A 27 -0.55 -8.45 -15.00
C GLY A 27 -2.08 -8.55 -15.08
N LYS A 28 -2.54 -9.52 -15.88
CA LYS A 28 -3.93 -9.67 -16.31
C LYS A 28 -4.93 -9.71 -15.14
N ARG A 29 -4.58 -10.41 -14.07
CA ARG A 29 -5.42 -10.52 -12.86
C ARG A 29 -5.57 -9.18 -12.12
N ALA A 30 -4.55 -8.33 -12.15
CA ALA A 30 -4.62 -7.00 -11.54
C ALA A 30 -5.45 -6.02 -12.40
N GLU A 31 -5.32 -6.12 -13.72
CA GLU A 31 -6.12 -5.36 -14.69
C GLU A 31 -7.61 -5.71 -14.60
N ASP A 32 -7.94 -7.00 -14.59
CA ASP A 32 -9.32 -7.50 -14.46
C ASP A 32 -9.98 -7.01 -13.17
N ASN A 33 -9.21 -6.89 -12.09
CA ASN A 33 -9.69 -6.39 -10.80
C ASN A 33 -9.54 -4.87 -10.64
N LYS A 34 -9.06 -4.13 -11.65
CA LYS A 34 -8.80 -2.68 -11.62
C LYS A 34 -7.92 -2.23 -10.46
N ILE A 35 -7.04 -3.12 -9.99
CA ILE A 35 -6.04 -2.85 -8.95
C ILE A 35 -4.63 -2.72 -9.54
N ALA A 36 -4.48 -2.91 -10.86
CA ALA A 36 -3.21 -2.72 -11.54
C ALA A 36 -2.63 -1.33 -11.24
N GLY A 37 -1.38 -1.29 -10.79
CA GLY A 37 -0.70 -0.03 -10.45
C GLY A 37 -1.07 0.57 -9.10
N SER A 38 -1.98 -0.02 -8.31
CA SER A 38 -2.24 0.46 -6.95
C SER A 38 -1.07 0.12 -6.03
N THR A 39 -0.18 1.09 -5.83
CA THR A 39 0.86 1.01 -4.80
C THR A 39 0.26 1.21 -3.41
N PRO A 40 0.95 0.75 -2.35
CA PRO A 40 0.66 1.10 -0.95
C PRO A 40 0.37 2.59 -0.72
N LEU A 41 1.12 3.47 -1.38
CA LEU A 41 0.92 4.91 -1.26
C LEU A 41 -0.39 5.39 -1.88
N ILE A 42 -0.78 4.86 -3.04
CA ILE A 42 -2.08 5.16 -3.67
C ILE A 42 -3.22 4.71 -2.77
N GLY A 43 -3.11 3.52 -2.16
CA GLY A 43 -4.10 3.02 -1.22
C GLY A 43 -4.25 3.94 -0.01
N ALA A 44 -3.14 4.28 0.66
CA ALA A 44 -3.17 5.16 1.83
C ALA A 44 -3.72 6.56 1.51
N THR A 45 -3.38 7.13 0.36
CA THR A 45 -3.88 8.46 -0.05
C THR A 45 -5.34 8.43 -0.46
N LYS A 46 -5.76 7.44 -1.26
CA LYS A 46 -7.15 7.29 -1.74
C LYS A 46 -8.16 7.16 -0.61
N TYR A 47 -7.80 6.43 0.44
CA TYR A 47 -8.67 6.20 1.60
C TYR A 47 -8.42 7.20 2.76
N ASN A 48 -7.60 8.23 2.54
CA ASN A 48 -7.28 9.27 3.51
C ASN A 48 -6.71 8.72 4.83
N HIS A 49 -5.64 7.94 4.73
CA HIS A 49 -4.89 7.39 5.86
C HIS A 49 -3.53 8.08 6.02
N PRO A 50 -3.49 9.33 6.53
CA PRO A 50 -2.27 10.13 6.60
C PRO A 50 -1.16 9.49 7.45
N GLU A 51 -1.49 8.70 8.46
CA GLU A 51 -0.49 7.95 9.24
C GLU A 51 0.21 6.87 8.41
N CYS A 52 -0.53 6.14 7.58
CA CYS A 52 0.08 5.20 6.62
C CYS A 52 0.90 5.93 5.56
N VAL A 53 0.45 7.09 5.09
CA VAL A 53 1.20 7.93 4.12
C VAL A 53 2.53 8.38 4.72
N LYS A 54 2.54 8.87 5.96
CA LYS A 54 3.78 9.27 6.65
C LYS A 54 4.76 8.09 6.78
N ARG A 55 4.28 6.92 7.20
CA ARG A 55 5.12 5.72 7.35
C ARG A 55 5.66 5.20 6.02
N LEU A 56 4.93 5.35 4.92
CA LEU A 56 5.36 4.97 3.58
C LEU A 56 6.33 5.98 2.93
N LEU A 57 6.36 7.22 3.41
CA LEU A 57 7.25 8.29 2.92
C LEU A 57 8.52 8.47 3.78
N ALA A 58 8.57 7.85 4.96
CA ALA A 58 9.70 7.90 5.89
C ALA A 58 10.79 6.90 5.51
#